data_AF-A0A8B9DUG9-F1
#
_entry.id   AF-A0A8B9DUG9-F1
#
_cell.length_a   1.000
_cell.length_b   1.000
_cell.length_c   1.000
_cell.angle_alpha   90.00
_cell.angle_beta   90.00
_cell.angle_gamma   90.00
#
_symmetry.space_group_name_H-M   'P 1'
#
loop_
_entity.id
_entity.type
_entity.pdbx_description
1 polymer ?
#
loop_
_entity_poly.entity_id
_entity_poly.type
_entity_poly.pdbx_seq_one_letter_code
_entity_poly.pdbx_strand_id
1 'polypeptide(L)'
;KNSLWEKHPYYNLTVKVLRARNIKGTDLLSKADCYVELKLPTASPMVYRTQVVDNSDNPEWNETFQYRIHSAPLVPMIKKS
;
A
#
# COMPACT_ATOMS: atom_id res chain seq x y z
N LYS A 1 18.38 -24.99 28.97
CA LYS A 1 18.32 -25.28 27.52
C LYS A 1 17.64 -24.09 26.86
N ASN A 2 18.39 -23.34 26.04
CA ASN A 2 17.99 -22.03 25.54
C ASN A 2 16.71 -22.14 24.70
N SER A 3 15.67 -21.44 25.15
CA SER A 3 14.45 -21.21 24.38
C SER A 3 14.84 -20.34 23.18
N LEU A 4 15.16 -21.00 22.06
CA LEU A 4 15.33 -20.37 20.77
C LEU A 4 13.97 -19.82 20.38
N TRP A 5 13.74 -18.55 20.72
CA TRP A 5 12.74 -17.69 20.10
C TRP A 5 12.52 -18.15 18.65
N GLU A 6 11.29 -18.46 18.28
CA GLU A 6 10.99 -18.63 16.87
C GLU A 6 11.06 -17.23 16.25
N LYS A 7 12.20 -16.90 15.62
CA LYS A 7 12.25 -15.75 14.69
C LYS A 7 11.37 -16.16 13.54
N HIS A 8 10.07 -15.87 13.62
CA HIS A 8 9.18 -15.98 12.47
C HIS A 8 9.80 -15.11 11.37
N PRO A 9 10.24 -15.70 10.24
CA PRO A 9 10.80 -14.90 9.17
C PRO A 9 9.71 -13.94 8.71
N TYR A 10 10.01 -12.65 8.77
CA TYR A 10 9.18 -11.64 8.13
C TYR A 10 9.99 -11.00 7.03
N TYR A 11 9.30 -10.69 5.93
CA TYR A 11 9.85 -9.95 4.81
C TYR A 11 9.42 -8.48 4.94
N ASN A 12 10.39 -7.58 4.79
CA ASN A 12 10.12 -6.15 4.72
C ASN A 12 9.95 -5.76 3.26
N LEU A 13 8.74 -5.33 2.88
CA LEU A 13 8.47 -4.75 1.58
C LEU A 13 8.39 -3.22 1.73
N THR A 14 9.30 -2.52 1.06
CA THR A 14 9.27 -1.05 0.97
C THR A 14 8.69 -0.63 -0.37
N VAL A 15 7.65 0.20 -0.33
CA VAL A 15 6.97 0.72 -1.53
C VAL A 15 7.12 2.24 -1.54
N LYS A 16 7.71 2.79 -2.59
CA LYS A 16 7.82 4.24 -2.79
C LYS A 16 6.89 4.68 -3.92
N VAL A 17 5.89 5.48 -3.58
CA VAL A 17 4.98 6.09 -4.54
C VAL A 17 5.58 7.42 -4.97
N LEU A 18 6.07 7.48 -6.20
CA LEU A 18 6.73 8.68 -6.72
C LEU A 18 5.71 9.68 -7.27
N ARG A 19 5.06 9.33 -8.37
CA ARG A 19 4.14 10.21 -9.11
C ARG A 19 3.26 9.43 -10.07
N ALA A 20 2.16 10.06 -10.49
CA ALA A 20 1.38 9.64 -11.64
C ALA A 20 1.44 10.73 -12.73
N ARG A 21 1.07 10.36 -13.96
CA ARG A 21 1.07 11.27 -15.11
C ARG A 21 -0.16 11.03 -15.96
N ASN A 22 -0.64 12.08 -16.61
CA ASN A 22 -1.81 12.06 -17.49
C ASN A 22 -3.06 11.49 -16.79
N ILE A 23 -3.27 11.83 -15.52
CA ILE A 23 -4.55 11.57 -14.87
C ILE A 23 -5.60 12.43 -15.58
N LYS A 24 -6.66 11.80 -16.09
CA LYS A 24 -7.76 12.53 -16.72
C LYS A 24 -8.75 12.94 -15.65
N GLY A 25 -8.97 14.24 -15.50
CA GLY A 25 -10.14 14.75 -14.79
C GLY A 25 -11.42 14.19 -15.39
N THR A 26 -12.41 13.90 -14.55
CA THR A 26 -13.74 13.48 -14.98
C THR A 26 -14.54 14.63 -15.59
N ASP A 27 -14.17 15.88 -15.29
CA ASP A 27 -14.87 17.08 -15.72
C ASP A 27 -13.99 17.97 -16.60
N LEU A 28 -14.60 18.61 -17.60
CA LEU A 28 -13.93 19.53 -18.53
C LEU A 28 -13.45 20.83 -17.86
N LEU A 29 -13.85 21.08 -16.60
CA LEU A 29 -13.66 22.35 -15.88
C LEU A 29 -12.88 22.22 -14.57
N SER A 30 -12.53 21.02 -14.11
CA SER A 30 -11.73 20.80 -12.89
C SER A 30 -10.77 19.62 -13.07
N LYS A 31 -9.58 19.70 -12.48
CA LYS A 31 -8.65 18.57 -12.44
C LYS A 31 -8.98 17.69 -11.23
N ALA A 32 -8.55 16.43 -11.29
CA ALA A 32 -8.86 15.45 -10.25
C ALA A 32 -8.04 15.66 -8.96
N ASP A 33 -8.68 15.44 -7.81
CA ASP A 33 -8.00 15.28 -6.52
C ASP A 33 -7.49 13.85 -6.40
N CYS A 34 -6.16 13.70 -6.40
CA CYS A 34 -5.52 12.41 -6.61
C CYS A 34 -4.87 11.86 -5.34
N TYR A 35 -5.07 10.57 -5.08
CA TYR A 35 -4.32 9.81 -4.08
C TYR A 35 -4.11 8.37 -4.55
N VAL A 36 -3.12 7.70 -3.99
CA VAL A 36 -2.86 6.27 -4.21
C VAL A 36 -3.17 5.50 -2.93
N GLU A 37 -3.92 4.41 -3.05
CA GLU A 37 -4.16 3.46 -1.98
C GLU A 37 -3.37 2.18 -2.22
N LEU A 38 -2.61 1.75 -1.23
CA LEU A 38 -1.79 0.52 -1.27
C LEU A 38 -2.44 -0.54 -0.37
N LYS A 39 -2.72 -1.71 -0.96
CA LYS A 39 -3.35 -2.86 -0.30
C LYS A 39 -2.55 -4.12 -0.60
N LEU A 40 -2.35 -4.99 0.40
CA LEU A 40 -1.76 -6.32 0.24
C LEU A 40 -2.72 -7.41 0.75
N PRO A 41 -3.83 -7.68 0.05
CA PRO A 41 -4.93 -8.51 0.59
C PRO A 41 -4.53 -9.89 1.10
N THR A 42 -3.49 -10.48 0.50
CA THR A 42 -2.99 -11.83 0.80
C THR A 42 -1.80 -11.85 1.76
N ALA A 43 -1.23 -10.68 2.09
CA ALA A 43 0.05 -10.56 2.81
C ALA A 43 0.00 -9.61 4.02
N SER A 44 -0.94 -8.67 4.06
CA SER A 44 -1.13 -7.75 5.18
C SER A 44 -2.55 -7.17 5.20
N PRO A 45 -3.22 -7.11 6.36
CA PRO A 45 -4.50 -6.40 6.49
C PRO A 45 -4.33 -4.87 6.44
N MET A 46 -3.08 -4.37 6.46
CA MET A 46 -2.78 -2.95 6.52
C MET A 46 -3.03 -2.28 5.17
N VAL A 47 -3.71 -1.15 5.21
CA VAL A 47 -3.96 -0.29 4.05
C VAL A 47 -3.20 1.01 4.28
N TYR A 48 -2.41 1.42 3.29
CA TYR A 48 -1.78 2.73 3.30
C TYR A 48 -2.38 3.59 2.20
N ARG A 49 -2.31 4.90 2.40
CA ARG A 49 -2.77 5.88 1.44
C ARG A 49 -1.78 7.04 1.43
N THR A 50 -1.51 7.59 0.25
CA THR A 50 -0.78 8.85 0.13
C THR A 50 -1.64 10.02 0.58
N GLN A 51 -1.00 11.18 0.78
CA GLN A 51 -1.71 12.44 0.83
C GLN A 51 -2.49 12.67 -0.47
N VAL A 52 -3.54 13.48 -0.36
CA VAL A 52 -4.27 13.96 -1.52
C VAL A 52 -3.48 15.09 -2.15
N VAL A 53 -3.32 15.03 -3.47
CA VAL A 53 -2.83 16.15 -4.26
C VAL A 53 -4.02 16.69 -5.03
N ASP A 54 -4.49 17.86 -4.64
CA ASP A 54 -5.68 18.48 -5.22
C ASP A 54 -5.40 19.01 -6.63
N ASN A 55 -6.40 18.93 -7.49
CA ASN A 55 -6.42 19.57 -8.81
C ASN A 55 -5.13 19.36 -9.64
N SER A 56 -4.68 18.11 -9.80
CA SER A 56 -3.44 17.79 -10.55
C SER A 56 -3.57 16.58 -11.46
N ASP A 57 -3.22 16.76 -12.74
CA ASP A 57 -3.14 15.68 -13.73
C ASP A 57 -1.80 14.91 -13.66
N ASN A 58 -0.83 15.46 -12.92
CA ASN A 58 0.51 14.92 -12.74
C ASN A 58 0.92 15.00 -11.26
N PRO A 59 0.19 14.32 -10.35
CA PRO A 59 0.46 14.39 -8.92
C PRO A 59 1.82 13.74 -8.59
N GLU A 60 2.59 14.39 -7.72
CA GLU A 60 3.83 13.86 -7.16
C GLU A 60 3.68 13.72 -5.65
N TRP A 61 3.92 12.53 -5.12
CA TRP A 61 3.81 12.22 -3.69
C TRP A 61 5.17 12.04 -3.05
N ASN A 62 6.06 11.28 -3.71
CA ASN A 62 7.37 10.88 -3.17
C ASN A 62 7.30 10.23 -1.77
N GLU A 63 6.19 9.57 -1.46
CA GLU A 63 5.92 8.93 -0.18
C GLU A 63 6.42 7.49 -0.15
N THR A 64 6.90 7.05 1.02
CA THR A 64 7.44 5.68 1.20
C THR A 64 6.69 4.96 2.32
N PHE A 65 6.23 3.75 2.02
CA PHE A 65 5.48 2.89 2.92
C PHE A 65 6.22 1.58 3.15
N GLN A 66 6.05 1.01 4.34
CA GLN A 66 6.70 -0.25 4.71
C GLN A 66 5.67 -1.27 5.19
N TYR A 67 5.72 -2.46 4.60
CA TYR A 67 4.95 -3.62 5.03
C TYR A 67 5.87 -4.64 5.67
N ARG A 68 5.43 -5.19 6.81
CA ARG A 68 5.98 -6.39 7.40
C ARG A 68 5.08 -7.56 7.02
N ILE A 69 5.57 -8.43 6.15
CA ILE A 69 4.85 -9.58 5.63
C ILE A 69 5.38 -10.82 6.36
N HIS A 70 4.52 -11.50 7.10
CA HIS A 70 4.91 -12.72 7.80
C HIS A 70 4.99 -13.88 6.81
N SER A 71 6.04 -14.71 6.89
CA SER A 71 6.19 -15.89 6.04
C SER A 71 5.30 -17.07 6.48
N ALA A 72 4.28 -16.83 7.31
CA ALA A 72 3.40 -17.90 7.77
C ALA A 72 2.80 -18.59 6.54
N PRO A 73 2.81 -19.94 6.47
CA PRO A 73 2.22 -20.65 5.35
C PRO A 73 0.78 -20.15 5.22
N LEU A 74 0.40 -19.74 4.02
CA LEU A 74 -0.93 -19.22 3.70
C LEU A 74 -1.96 -20.32 4.01
N VAL A 75 -2.35 -20.44 5.28
CA VAL A 75 -3.55 -21.16 5.65
C VAL A 75 -4.68 -20.40 4.97
N PRO A 76 -5.52 -21.05 4.14
CA PRO A 76 -6.61 -20.38 3.47
C PRO A 76 -7.41 -19.58 4.49
N MET A 77 -7.35 -18.25 4.39
CA MET A 77 -8.14 -17.37 5.23
C MET A 77 -9.59 -17.43 4.74
N ILE A 78 -10.33 -18.46 5.14
CA ILE A 78 -11.78 -18.52 4.96
C ILE A 78 -12.38 -17.47 5.91
N LYS A 79 -12.70 -16.29 5.38
CA LYS A 79 -13.56 -15.33 6.08
C LYS A 79 -15.01 -15.78 5.91
N LYS A 80 -15.66 -16.23 6.97
CA LYS A 80 -17.12 -16.44 6.98
C LYS A 80 -17.82 -15.13 7.33
N SER A 81 -18.89 -14.84 6.59
CA SER A 81 -19.85 -13.78 6.88
C SER A 81 -20.77 -14.15 8.03
#